data_AF-A0A963TTR3-F1
#
_entry.id   AF-A0A963TTR3-F1
#
_cell.length_a   1.000
_cell.length_b   1.000
_cell.length_c   1.000
_cell.angle_alpha   90.00
_cell.angle_beta   90.00
_cell.angle_gamma   90.00
#
_symmetry.space_group_name_H-M   'P 1'
#
loop_
_entity.id
_entity.type
_entity.pdbx_description
1 polymer ?
#
loop_
_entity_poly.entity_id
_entity_poly.type
_entity_poly.pdbx_seq_one_letter_code
_entity_poly.pdbx_strand_id
1 'polypeptide(L)'
;MTTSPMKLTRPAYPNTSIQVPNACYETRQGQAQWYPPVMIGADTLAETIARGEYLDEALALMERLDADEYTTYLRDFYREGMKRFGVAWKYADIVTVLLCLSETLKPRTYLEIGVRRGRSACAVASKTSYCSMFLFDMWMTNYAGMENP
;
A
#
# COMPACT_ATOMS: atom_id res chain seq x y z
N MET A 1 9.19 -17.19 -34.18
CA MET A 1 7.78 -16.79 -34.12
C MET A 1 7.60 -15.90 -32.89
N THR A 2 7.43 -14.60 -33.08
CA THR A 2 7.19 -13.63 -32.00
C THR A 2 5.70 -13.61 -31.69
N THR A 3 5.30 -14.14 -30.55
CA THR A 3 3.93 -14.03 -30.05
C THR A 3 3.68 -12.57 -29.65
N SER A 4 2.75 -11.90 -30.33
CA SER A 4 2.27 -10.58 -29.87
C SER A 4 1.76 -10.68 -28.44
N PRO A 5 2.09 -9.71 -27.56
CA PRO A 5 1.60 -9.72 -26.19
C PRO A 5 0.06 -9.66 -26.19
N MET A 6 -0.55 -10.56 -25.42
CA MET A 6 -1.99 -10.62 -25.24
C MET A 6 -2.48 -9.27 -24.68
N LYS A 7 -3.35 -8.57 -25.42
CA LYS A 7 -4.02 -7.37 -24.91
C LYS A 7 -4.92 -7.78 -23.76
N LEU A 8 -4.56 -7.43 -22.54
CA LEU A 8 -5.43 -7.57 -21.38
C LEU A 8 -6.66 -6.68 -21.57
N THR A 9 -7.83 -7.28 -21.56
CA THR A 9 -9.10 -6.55 -21.55
C THR A 9 -9.21 -5.78 -20.24
N ARG A 10 -9.55 -4.49 -20.30
CA ARG A 10 -9.79 -3.72 -19.07
C ARG A 10 -10.96 -4.36 -18.31
N PRO A 11 -10.84 -4.57 -16.99
CA PRO A 11 -11.95 -5.07 -16.19
C PRO A 11 -13.16 -4.12 -16.30
N ALA A 12 -14.35 -4.68 -16.44
CA ALA A 12 -15.59 -3.91 -16.38
C ALA A 12 -15.98 -3.74 -14.90
N TYR A 13 -15.87 -2.52 -14.39
CA TYR A 13 -16.32 -2.20 -13.03
C TYR A 13 -17.77 -1.71 -13.08
N PRO A 14 -18.62 -2.10 -12.10
CA PRO A 14 -19.96 -1.55 -12.00
C PRO A 14 -19.90 -0.05 -11.74
N ASN A 15 -20.91 0.69 -12.22
CA ASN A 15 -21.09 2.08 -11.84
C ASN A 15 -21.30 2.14 -10.33
N THR A 16 -20.27 2.58 -9.59
CA THR A 16 -20.34 2.82 -8.16
C THR A 16 -20.52 4.31 -7.91
N SER A 17 -21.45 4.68 -7.04
CA SER A 17 -21.59 6.04 -6.52
C SER A 17 -20.63 6.32 -5.35
N ILE A 18 -19.86 5.31 -4.92
CA ILE A 18 -18.92 5.43 -3.81
C ILE A 18 -17.71 6.22 -4.28
N GLN A 19 -17.55 7.39 -3.69
CA GLN A 19 -16.36 8.23 -3.85
C GLN A 19 -15.44 8.04 -2.65
N VAL A 20 -14.13 8.12 -2.88
CA VAL A 20 -13.15 8.25 -1.79
C VAL A 20 -12.96 9.74 -1.55
N PRO A 21 -13.50 10.33 -0.46
CA PRO A 21 -13.53 11.78 -0.31
C PRO A 21 -12.14 12.43 -0.39
N ASN A 22 -11.12 11.76 0.15
CA ASN A 22 -9.74 12.29 0.14
C ASN A 22 -9.06 12.24 -1.24
N ALA A 23 -9.64 11.53 -2.20
CA ALA A 23 -9.16 11.50 -3.58
C ALA A 23 -10.06 12.30 -4.54
N CYS A 24 -11.13 12.93 -4.02
CA CYS A 24 -12.17 13.57 -4.81
C CYS A 24 -12.37 15.03 -4.39
N TYR A 25 -12.66 15.88 -5.37
CA TYR A 25 -13.16 17.22 -5.15
C TYR A 25 -14.63 17.17 -4.72
N GLU A 26 -14.94 17.76 -3.57
CA GLU A 26 -16.32 17.94 -3.11
C GLU A 26 -16.88 19.25 -3.67
N THR A 27 -17.88 19.13 -4.56
CA THR A 27 -18.54 20.30 -5.14
C THR A 27 -19.44 20.95 -4.09
N ARG A 28 -19.32 22.27 -3.93
CA ARG A 28 -20.16 23.02 -2.97
C ARG A 28 -21.63 22.94 -3.39
N GLN A 29 -22.52 22.89 -2.40
CA GLN A 29 -23.96 22.88 -2.64
C GLN A 29 -24.37 24.07 -3.54
N GLY A 30 -25.10 23.77 -4.61
CA GLY A 30 -25.55 24.78 -5.58
C GLY A 30 -24.55 25.15 -6.69
N GLN A 31 -23.35 24.55 -6.72
CA GLN A 31 -22.41 24.73 -7.82
C GLN A 31 -22.52 23.61 -8.87
N ALA A 32 -22.26 23.96 -10.13
CA ALA A 32 -22.14 22.99 -11.21
C ALA A 32 -20.82 22.22 -11.10
N GLN A 33 -20.86 20.91 -11.26
CA GLN A 33 -19.68 20.05 -11.33
C GLN A 33 -19.16 20.00 -12.77
N TRP A 34 -18.14 20.82 -13.06
CA TRP A 34 -17.57 20.92 -14.42
C TRP A 34 -16.62 19.80 -14.80
N TYR A 35 -16.00 19.13 -13.81
CA TYR A 35 -15.04 18.05 -14.01
C TYR A 35 -15.44 16.80 -13.21
N PRO A 36 -14.99 15.60 -13.64
CA PRO A 36 -15.02 14.43 -12.78
C PRO A 36 -14.38 14.73 -11.41
N PRO A 37 -14.90 14.18 -10.31
CA PRO A 37 -14.48 14.58 -8.98
C PRO A 37 -13.08 14.05 -8.63
N VAL A 38 -12.64 12.95 -9.25
CA VAL A 38 -11.34 12.32 -8.94
C VAL A 38 -10.19 13.27 -9.27
N MET A 39 -9.36 13.57 -8.26
CA MET A 39 -8.24 14.52 -8.37
C MET A 39 -6.87 13.85 -8.47
N ILE A 40 -6.73 12.63 -7.94
CA ILE A 40 -5.46 11.89 -7.94
C ILE A 40 -5.63 10.51 -8.57
N GLY A 41 -4.64 10.11 -9.38
CA GLY A 41 -4.61 8.83 -10.07
C GLY A 41 -3.48 7.92 -9.60
N ALA A 42 -3.43 6.72 -10.17
CA ALA A 42 -2.40 5.73 -9.86
C ALA A 42 -0.97 6.24 -10.12
N ASP A 43 -0.75 7.02 -11.18
CA ASP A 43 0.57 7.57 -11.51
C ASP A 43 1.06 8.56 -10.43
N THR A 44 0.17 9.44 -9.96
CA THR A 44 0.49 10.36 -8.86
C THR A 44 0.84 9.61 -7.58
N LEU A 45 0.09 8.55 -7.26
CA LEU A 45 0.36 7.70 -6.09
C LEU A 45 1.68 6.94 -6.24
N ALA A 46 1.96 6.38 -7.42
CA ALA A 46 3.21 5.67 -7.70
C ALA A 46 4.42 6.59 -7.57
N GLU A 47 4.33 7.82 -8.10
CA GLU A 47 5.37 8.82 -7.90
C GLU A 47 5.54 9.21 -6.43
N THR A 48 4.45 9.30 -5.67
CA THR A 48 4.48 9.64 -4.25
C THR A 48 5.14 8.54 -3.42
N ILE A 49 4.78 7.27 -3.65
CA ILE A 49 5.40 6.10 -3.00
C ILE A 49 6.91 6.07 -3.28
N ALA A 50 7.32 6.40 -4.51
CA ALA A 50 8.70 6.31 -4.96
C ALA A 50 9.63 7.43 -4.46
N ARG A 51 9.15 8.44 -3.72
CA ARG A 51 9.98 9.58 -3.23
C ARG A 51 10.86 9.25 -2.02
N GLY A 52 10.79 8.02 -1.51
CA GLY A 52 11.74 7.48 -0.52
C GLY A 52 11.33 7.64 0.94
N GLU A 53 10.51 8.64 1.29
CA GLU A 53 10.06 8.87 2.68
C GLU A 53 9.39 7.62 3.30
N TYR A 54 8.59 6.90 2.51
CA TYR A 54 7.95 5.67 2.96
C TYR A 54 8.91 4.50 3.18
N LEU A 55 10.10 4.49 2.56
CA LEU A 55 11.13 3.47 2.84
C LEU A 55 11.71 3.66 4.24
N ASP A 56 12.02 4.90 4.61
CA ASP A 56 12.50 5.25 5.95
C ASP A 56 11.43 4.93 7.00
N GLU A 57 10.17 5.26 6.73
CA GLU A 57 9.06 4.90 7.61
C GLU A 57 8.85 3.39 7.71
N ALA A 58 8.95 2.66 6.60
CA ALA A 58 8.83 1.20 6.60
C ALA A 58 9.94 0.55 7.42
N LEU A 59 11.17 1.06 7.34
CA LEU A 59 12.29 0.63 8.18
C LEU A 59 12.02 0.91 9.66
N ALA A 60 11.60 2.14 10.00
CA ALA A 60 11.30 2.52 11.36
C ALA A 60 10.14 1.69 11.95
N LEU A 61 9.14 1.36 11.12
CA LEU A 61 8.05 0.47 11.50
C LEU A 61 8.58 -0.93 11.80
N MET A 62 9.34 -1.53 10.89
CA MET A 62 9.89 -2.89 11.07
C MET A 62 10.83 -2.99 12.26
N GLU A 63 11.47 -1.90 12.67
CA GLU A 63 12.32 -1.84 13.87
C GLU A 63 11.56 -1.89 15.18
N ARG A 64 10.26 -1.58 15.14
CA ARG A 64 9.36 -1.64 16.31
C ARG A 64 8.60 -2.95 16.41
N LEU A 65 8.62 -3.78 15.36
CA LEU A 65 7.95 -5.07 15.31
C LEU A 65 8.91 -6.18 15.73
N ASP A 66 8.36 -7.29 16.22
CA ASP A 66 9.16 -8.47 16.49
C ASP A 66 9.76 -9.00 15.18
N ALA A 67 11.08 -9.19 15.17
CA ALA A 67 11.80 -9.65 14.00
C ALA A 67 11.49 -11.14 13.69
N ASP A 68 11.57 -11.48 12.41
CA ASP A 68 11.75 -12.82 11.84
C ASP A 68 12.75 -12.75 10.68
N GLU A 69 13.05 -13.89 10.08
CA GLU A 69 13.95 -13.98 8.93
C GLU A 69 13.51 -13.08 7.77
N TYR A 70 12.20 -12.95 7.53
CA TYR A 70 11.66 -12.19 6.40
C TYR A 70 11.77 -10.67 6.61
N THR A 71 11.40 -10.19 7.79
CA THR A 71 11.55 -8.78 8.17
C THR A 71 13.01 -8.39 8.29
N THR A 72 13.88 -9.28 8.76
CA THR A 72 15.33 -9.08 8.74
C THR A 72 15.84 -8.91 7.32
N TYR A 73 15.50 -9.85 6.42
CA TYR A 73 15.87 -9.76 5.01
C TYR A 73 15.42 -8.45 4.36
N LEU A 74 14.18 -8.02 4.60
CA LEU A 74 13.67 -6.77 4.01
C LEU A 74 14.36 -5.53 4.57
N ARG A 75 14.64 -5.48 5.87
CA ARG A 75 15.41 -4.37 6.46
C ARG A 75 16.78 -4.25 5.79
N ASP A 76 17.47 -5.36 5.59
CA ASP A 76 18.77 -5.38 4.93
C ASP A 76 18.66 -4.98 3.45
N PHE A 77 17.64 -5.50 2.75
CA PHE A 77 17.34 -5.13 1.37
C PHE A 77 17.12 -3.62 1.22
N TYR A 78 16.37 -3.00 2.16
CA TYR A 78 16.05 -1.57 2.11
C TYR A 78 17.29 -0.74 2.36
N ARG A 79 18.05 -1.10 3.41
CA ARG A 79 19.31 -0.42 3.75
C ARG A 79 20.31 -0.48 2.60
N GLU A 80 20.45 -1.63 1.96
CA GLU A 80 21.39 -1.78 0.85
C GLU A 80 20.92 -1.04 -0.41
N GLY A 81 19.63 -1.06 -0.72
CA GLY A 81 19.07 -0.29 -1.84
C GLY A 81 19.27 1.21 -1.67
N MET A 82 18.93 1.74 -0.49
CA MET A 82 19.14 3.16 -0.17
C MET A 82 20.63 3.53 -0.20
N LYS A 83 21.51 2.67 0.33
CA LYS A 83 22.96 2.89 0.30
C LYS A 83 23.52 2.94 -1.13
N ARG A 84 23.04 2.09 -2.04
CA ARG A 84 23.55 2.00 -3.42
C ARG A 84 23.00 3.07 -4.35
N PHE A 85 21.72 3.41 -4.18
CA PHE A 85 20.98 4.19 -5.18
C PHE A 85 20.44 5.52 -4.63
N GLY A 86 20.48 5.73 -3.31
CA GLY A 86 20.05 6.96 -2.65
C GLY A 86 18.64 7.38 -3.04
N VAL A 87 18.46 8.69 -3.24
CA VAL A 87 17.17 9.30 -3.64
C VAL A 87 16.67 8.88 -5.03
N ALA A 88 17.53 8.28 -5.86
CA ALA A 88 17.13 7.77 -7.16
C ALA A 88 16.50 6.37 -7.06
N TRP A 89 16.59 5.72 -5.89
CA TRP A 89 16.02 4.41 -5.68
C TRP A 89 14.51 4.46 -5.62
N LYS A 90 13.85 3.93 -6.64
CA LYS A 90 12.39 3.77 -6.66
C LYS A 90 12.05 2.34 -6.30
N TYR A 91 11.52 2.14 -5.11
CA TYR A 91 11.07 0.82 -4.65
C TYR A 91 9.71 0.95 -3.97
N ALA A 92 8.80 0.04 -4.33
CA ALA A 92 7.47 -0.06 -3.78
C ALA A 92 7.19 -1.52 -3.44
N ASP A 93 6.95 -1.78 -2.17
CA ASP A 93 6.50 -3.05 -1.62
C ASP A 93 5.13 -2.87 -0.94
N ILE A 94 4.59 -3.94 -0.39
CA ILE A 94 3.31 -3.89 0.32
C ILE A 94 3.30 -2.87 1.47
N VAL A 95 4.39 -2.72 2.24
CA VAL A 95 4.43 -1.82 3.40
C VAL A 95 4.45 -0.36 2.95
N THR A 96 5.37 0.01 2.04
CA THR A 96 5.48 1.37 1.50
C THR A 96 4.19 1.81 0.78
N VAL A 97 3.58 0.90 0.01
CA VAL A 97 2.28 1.13 -0.64
C VAL A 97 1.20 1.38 0.41
N LEU A 98 1.11 0.53 1.45
CA LEU A 98 0.08 0.68 2.48
C LEU A 98 0.27 1.93 3.33
N LEU A 99 1.51 2.33 3.63
CA LEU A 99 1.78 3.61 4.32
C LEU A 99 1.22 4.78 3.50
N CYS A 100 1.58 4.86 2.22
CA CYS A 100 1.13 5.94 1.33
C CYS A 100 -0.39 5.94 1.13
N LEU A 101 -0.98 4.80 0.83
CA LEU A 101 -2.42 4.71 0.57
C LEU A 101 -3.24 4.98 1.84
N SER A 102 -2.77 4.55 3.01
CA SER A 102 -3.46 4.81 4.27
C SER A 102 -3.44 6.30 4.61
N GLU A 103 -2.29 6.95 4.44
CA GLU A 103 -2.15 8.39 4.65
C GLU A 103 -2.98 9.22 3.66
N THR A 104 -2.97 8.81 2.39
CA THR A 104 -3.63 9.56 1.31
C THR A 104 -5.14 9.34 1.29
N LEU A 105 -5.58 8.08 1.31
CA LEU A 105 -6.99 7.72 1.16
C LEU A 105 -7.76 7.77 2.48
N LYS A 106 -7.04 7.64 3.61
CA LYS A 106 -7.61 7.69 4.97
C LYS A 106 -8.76 6.70 5.15
N PRO A 107 -8.56 5.40 4.88
CA PRO A 107 -9.61 4.39 4.95
C PRO A 107 -10.27 4.35 6.33
N ARG A 108 -11.60 4.18 6.36
CA ARG A 108 -12.36 3.96 7.61
C ARG A 108 -12.48 2.48 7.97
N THR A 109 -12.35 1.60 6.97
CA THR A 109 -12.41 0.15 7.12
C THR A 109 -11.29 -0.48 6.30
N TYR A 110 -10.65 -1.51 6.86
CA TYR A 110 -9.58 -2.25 6.20
C TYR A 110 -9.79 -3.75 6.43
N LEU A 111 -9.72 -4.52 5.35
CA LEU A 111 -9.78 -5.98 5.37
C LEU A 111 -8.47 -6.52 4.83
N GLU A 112 -7.83 -7.41 5.59
CA GLU A 112 -6.65 -8.14 5.14
C GLU A 112 -6.84 -9.63 5.42
N ILE A 113 -6.52 -10.44 4.41
CA ILE A 113 -6.54 -11.90 4.46
C ILE A 113 -5.13 -12.37 4.14
N GLY A 114 -4.53 -13.14 5.05
CA GLY A 114 -3.12 -13.51 5.01
C GLY A 114 -2.22 -12.51 5.74
N VAL A 115 -2.63 -12.06 6.93
CA VAL A 115 -1.92 -11.02 7.70
C VAL A 115 -0.58 -11.49 8.29
N ARG A 116 -0.41 -12.80 8.48
CA ARG A 116 0.69 -13.44 9.21
C ARG A 116 0.95 -12.72 10.55
N ARG A 117 2.16 -12.19 10.74
CA ARG A 117 2.57 -11.38 11.92
C ARG A 117 2.13 -9.92 11.87
N GLY A 118 1.30 -9.55 10.90
CA GLY A 118 0.63 -8.26 10.84
C GLY A 118 1.47 -7.09 10.35
N ARG A 119 2.61 -7.30 9.66
CA ARG A 119 3.47 -6.20 9.21
C ARG A 119 2.73 -5.17 8.34
N SER A 120 2.00 -5.65 7.34
CA SER A 120 1.17 -4.84 6.43
C SER A 120 0.03 -4.16 7.20
N ALA A 121 -0.65 -4.90 8.08
CA ALA A 121 -1.67 -4.34 8.97
C ALA A 121 -1.09 -3.20 9.85
N CYS A 122 0.09 -3.37 10.45
CA CYS A 122 0.74 -2.35 11.24
C CYS A 122 1.06 -1.08 10.44
N ALA A 123 1.36 -1.20 9.14
CA ALA A 123 1.53 -0.04 8.26
C ALA A 123 0.25 0.80 8.19
N VAL A 124 -0.90 0.15 7.96
CA VAL A 124 -2.22 0.80 7.96
C VAL A 124 -2.52 1.41 9.33
N ALA A 125 -2.38 0.64 10.40
CA ALA A 125 -2.66 1.09 11.76
C ALA A 125 -1.79 2.31 12.17
N SER A 126 -0.56 2.40 11.67
CA SER A 126 0.37 3.50 11.98
C SER A 126 -0.06 4.85 11.37
N LYS A 127 -0.78 4.82 10.25
CA LYS A 127 -1.24 6.03 9.54
C LYS A 127 -2.71 6.35 9.81
N THR A 128 -3.52 5.33 10.08
CA THR A 128 -4.97 5.47 10.30
C THR A 128 -5.41 4.72 11.55
N SER A 129 -5.08 5.26 12.72
CA SER A 129 -5.45 4.67 14.02
C SER A 129 -6.95 4.61 14.29
N TYR A 130 -7.75 5.36 13.52
CA TYR A 130 -9.22 5.34 13.56
C TYR A 130 -9.84 4.29 12.61
N CYS A 131 -9.03 3.56 11.84
CA CYS A 131 -9.52 2.58 10.87
C CYS A 131 -10.04 1.33 11.60
N SER A 132 -11.25 0.88 11.25
CA SER A 132 -11.74 -0.43 11.70
C SER A 132 -11.08 -1.53 10.87
N MET A 133 -10.26 -2.35 11.51
CA MET A 133 -9.44 -3.36 10.83
C MET A 133 -9.99 -4.77 11.08
N PHE A 134 -10.15 -5.53 10.00
CA PHE A 134 -10.58 -6.93 9.99
C PHE A 134 -9.44 -7.77 9.42
N LEU A 135 -8.79 -8.55 10.29
CA LEU A 135 -7.52 -9.19 10.03
C LEU A 135 -7.67 -10.70 10.17
N PHE A 136 -7.44 -11.43 9.08
CA PHE A 136 -7.57 -12.88 9.04
C PHE A 136 -6.26 -13.52 8.59
N ASP A 137 -5.86 -14.61 9.25
CA ASP A 137 -4.77 -15.46 8.80
C ASP A 137 -5.15 -16.94 8.88
N MET A 138 -4.41 -17.76 8.15
CA MET A 138 -4.47 -19.20 8.25
C MET A 138 -3.11 -19.72 8.69
N TRP A 139 -3.04 -20.16 9.94
CA TRP A 139 -1.83 -20.68 10.53
C TRP A 139 -1.52 -22.05 9.94
N MET A 140 -0.56 -22.07 9.02
CA MET A 140 -0.14 -23.26 8.29
C MET A 140 1.36 -23.44 8.47
N THR A 141 1.76 -24.67 8.80
CA THR A 141 3.17 -25.03 8.85
C THR A 141 3.83 -24.81 7.50
N ASN A 142 5.02 -24.20 7.50
CA ASN A 142 5.84 -23.96 6.31
C ASN A 142 5.12 -23.13 5.22
N TYR A 143 4.27 -22.16 5.62
CA TYR A 143 3.61 -21.26 4.69
C TYR A 143 4.66 -20.41 3.94
N ALA A 144 4.71 -20.55 2.61
CA ALA A 144 5.69 -19.89 1.75
C ALA A 144 7.16 -20.12 2.15
N GLY A 145 7.49 -21.29 2.70
CA GLY A 145 8.87 -21.64 3.06
C GLY A 145 9.35 -21.04 4.38
N MET A 146 8.45 -20.49 5.21
CA MET A 146 8.74 -19.85 6.48
C MET A 146 7.83 -20.38 7.58
N GLU A 147 8.24 -20.22 8.85
CA GLU A 147 7.33 -20.39 9.97
C GLU A 147 6.19 -19.36 9.89
N ASN A 148 4.95 -19.83 10.01
CA ASN A 148 3.78 -18.96 10.17
C ASN A 148 3.24 -19.18 11.58
N PRO A 149 3.24 -18.14 12.43
CA PRO A 149 2.56 -18.19 13.71
C PRO A 149 1.05 -18.10 13.52
#